data_AF-A0A3M1DC12-F1
#
_entry.id   AF-A0A3M1DC12-F1
#
_cell.length_a   1.000
_cell.length_b   1.000
_cell.length_c   1.000
_cell.angle_alpha   90.00
_cell.angle_beta   90.00
_cell.angle_gamma   90.00
#
_symmetry.space_group_name_H-M   'P 1'
#
loop_
_entity.id
_entity.type
_entity.pdbx_description
1 polymer ?
#
loop_
_entity_poly.entity_id
_entity_poly.type
_entity_poly.pdbx_seq_one_letter_code
_entity_poly.pdbx_strand_id
1 'polypeptide(L)'
;MRKRAAAVFAAVVFFGAQQLMADTLIFVGGNKAAGKAAAEKAGGKWVKSLTKAFKKAAKVKQGRIELRLAEGKYKGDLGSGAYKLPKFDALGATLVISGGWYQDFTKRDPFGHPSWIVTDQMRSAPLWTFERNSKLGGLIIDGLVWDSAASNKYDAKTNSLLIGKSCTHPFLKLNYLETDLLSFRNSVFMNSANRVVETLIRAHTPKARIEFKNCIFFNNRIPLKLDSARFRNKPAEILVDHCSFLLNWPYNPDPGTGNRGAIELGPSDAAKVVRITNNLFWANIGGAIQAAFTKLPALYINNNDFIGNGLLHGKTEPGAVAMIVTAGGRMQDIDLGTIEDVDAVEEAEGNVSIDPALGISIGNPKMVDASKVKVEKSWENSVRSILGMNLQGGRVAIKDYAPRKEYSPANPPFPKNPKAAKYGASPKLVE
;
A
#
# COMPACT_ATOMS: atom_id res chain seq x y z
N MET A 1 -12.41 -49.74 -57.55
CA MET A 1 -13.53 -49.64 -56.59
C MET A 1 -12.98 -49.48 -55.17
N ARG A 2 -13.00 -48.28 -54.59
CA ARG A 2 -12.80 -48.06 -53.14
C ARG A 2 -13.76 -46.95 -52.72
N LYS A 3 -14.88 -47.32 -52.08
CA LYS A 3 -15.85 -46.39 -51.51
C LYS A 3 -15.29 -45.86 -50.19
N ARG A 4 -15.08 -44.54 -50.08
CA ARG A 4 -14.80 -43.86 -48.80
C ARG A 4 -16.14 -43.45 -48.18
N ALA A 5 -16.42 -43.95 -46.99
CA ALA A 5 -17.54 -43.52 -46.17
C ALA A 5 -17.18 -42.19 -45.49
N ALA A 6 -18.00 -41.17 -45.68
CA ALA A 6 -17.91 -39.90 -44.95
C ALA A 6 -18.64 -40.05 -43.62
N ALA A 7 -17.89 -39.95 -42.51
CA ALA A 7 -18.46 -39.86 -41.17
C ALA A 7 -18.86 -38.41 -40.89
N VAL A 8 -20.15 -38.16 -40.72
CA VAL A 8 -20.69 -36.87 -40.29
C VAL A 8 -20.60 -36.81 -38.76
N PHE A 9 -19.67 -36.02 -38.24
CA PHE A 9 -19.61 -35.67 -36.81
C PHE A 9 -20.64 -34.57 -36.53
N ALA A 10 -21.70 -34.91 -35.81
CA ALA A 10 -22.62 -33.93 -35.25
C ALA A 10 -21.92 -33.18 -34.10
N ALA A 11 -21.60 -31.91 -34.31
CA ALA A 11 -21.14 -31.02 -33.26
C ALA A 11 -22.33 -30.62 -32.37
N VAL A 12 -22.43 -31.24 -31.20
CA VAL A 12 -23.35 -30.80 -30.15
C VAL A 12 -22.78 -29.51 -29.54
N VAL A 13 -23.29 -28.36 -29.99
CA VAL A 13 -22.99 -27.07 -29.38
C VAL A 13 -23.78 -26.95 -28.07
N PHE A 14 -23.13 -27.25 -26.96
CA PHE A 14 -23.64 -26.93 -25.63
C PHE A 14 -23.60 -25.41 -25.42
N PHE A 15 -24.70 -24.72 -25.73
CA PHE A 15 -24.97 -23.38 -25.18
C PHE A 15 -25.34 -23.53 -23.71
N GLY A 16 -24.33 -23.75 -22.86
CA GLY A 16 -24.50 -23.61 -21.42
C GLY A 16 -24.80 -22.15 -21.11
N ALA A 17 -26.05 -21.85 -20.76
CA ALA A 17 -26.43 -20.55 -20.22
C ALA A 17 -25.55 -20.30 -18.98
N GLN A 18 -24.54 -19.44 -19.11
CA GLN A 18 -23.85 -18.86 -17.96
C GLN A 18 -24.89 -18.03 -17.23
N GLN A 19 -25.50 -18.64 -16.22
CA GLN A 19 -26.36 -17.95 -15.27
C GLN A 19 -25.52 -16.81 -14.69
N LEU A 20 -25.85 -15.57 -15.06
CA LEU A 20 -25.26 -14.37 -14.48
C LEU A 20 -25.52 -14.43 -12.98
N MET A 21 -24.52 -14.89 -12.23
CA MET A 21 -24.64 -15.06 -10.78
C MET A 21 -24.85 -13.68 -10.17
N ALA A 22 -25.93 -13.54 -9.39
CA ALA A 22 -26.28 -12.27 -8.77
C ALA A 22 -25.19 -11.83 -7.77
N ASP A 23 -24.82 -10.55 -7.83
CA ASP A 23 -23.86 -9.94 -6.91
C ASP A 23 -24.40 -9.97 -5.47
N THR A 24 -23.55 -10.31 -4.51
CA THR A 24 -23.89 -10.20 -3.08
C THR A 24 -23.51 -8.82 -2.56
N LEU A 25 -24.52 -8.01 -2.25
CA LEU A 25 -24.33 -6.66 -1.72
C LEU A 25 -24.60 -6.58 -0.22
N ILE A 26 -23.65 -6.04 0.54
CA ILE A 26 -23.73 -5.88 2.00
C ILE A 26 -23.39 -4.44 2.39
N PHE A 27 -24.29 -3.79 3.12
CA PHE A 27 -24.13 -2.43 3.65
C PHE A 27 -23.67 -2.50 5.10
N VAL A 28 -22.64 -1.74 5.47
CA VAL A 28 -21.95 -1.89 6.75
C VAL A 28 -21.87 -0.57 7.51
N GLY A 29 -22.42 -0.55 8.73
CA GLY A 29 -22.39 0.64 9.59
C GLY A 29 -23.41 1.69 9.16
N GLY A 30 -23.06 2.96 9.34
CA GLY A 30 -23.93 4.08 8.96
C GLY A 30 -25.15 4.27 9.88
N ASN A 31 -26.08 5.11 9.44
CA ASN A 31 -27.39 5.22 10.07
C ASN A 31 -28.17 3.91 9.85
N LYS A 32 -28.66 3.28 10.91
CA LYS A 32 -29.34 1.97 10.84
C LYS A 32 -30.58 1.99 9.95
N ALA A 33 -31.40 3.04 10.02
CA ALA A 33 -32.62 3.15 9.23
C ALA A 33 -32.30 3.37 7.76
N ALA A 34 -31.43 4.35 7.47
CA ALA A 34 -31.01 4.66 6.11
C ALA A 34 -30.26 3.49 5.46
N GLY A 35 -29.34 2.85 6.17
CA GLY A 35 -28.60 1.69 5.68
C GLY A 35 -29.49 0.48 5.40
N LYS A 36 -30.55 0.26 6.18
CA LYS A 36 -31.56 -0.77 5.86
C LYS A 36 -32.36 -0.43 4.63
N ALA A 37 -32.81 0.81 4.49
CA ALA A 37 -33.56 1.27 3.32
C ALA A 37 -32.71 1.19 2.04
N ALA A 38 -31.44 1.60 2.11
CA ALA A 38 -30.49 1.47 1.01
C ALA A 38 -30.25 0.00 0.62
N ALA A 39 -30.12 -0.89 1.62
CA ALA A 39 -29.99 -2.32 1.38
C ALA A 39 -31.23 -2.91 0.71
N GLU A 40 -32.44 -2.59 1.19
CA GLU A 40 -33.69 -3.05 0.59
C GLU A 40 -33.84 -2.58 -0.86
N LYS A 41 -33.62 -1.28 -1.12
CA LYS A 41 -33.68 -0.69 -2.46
C LYS A 41 -32.69 -1.35 -3.44
N ALA A 42 -31.52 -1.74 -2.97
CA ALA A 42 -30.47 -2.32 -3.81
C ALA A 42 -30.46 -3.87 -3.82
N GLY A 43 -31.45 -4.54 -3.20
CA GLY A 43 -31.49 -6.00 -3.09
C GLY A 43 -30.37 -6.60 -2.22
N GLY A 44 -29.77 -5.80 -1.34
CA GLY A 44 -28.66 -6.17 -0.45
C GLY A 44 -29.08 -6.45 0.99
N LYS A 45 -28.09 -6.56 1.88
CA LYS A 45 -28.30 -6.76 3.33
C LYS A 45 -27.52 -5.75 4.14
N TRP A 46 -28.19 -5.09 5.09
CA TRP A 46 -27.51 -4.25 6.06
C TRP A 46 -26.98 -5.04 7.26
N VAL A 47 -25.80 -4.68 7.74
CA VAL A 47 -25.20 -5.19 8.98
C VAL A 47 -24.54 -4.06 9.78
N LYS A 48 -24.60 -4.17 11.11
CA LYS A 48 -24.06 -3.15 12.02
C LYS A 48 -22.53 -3.06 12.01
N SER A 49 -21.83 -4.18 11.81
CA SER A 49 -20.37 -4.24 12.00
C SER A 49 -19.65 -4.99 10.89
N LEU A 50 -18.39 -4.60 10.68
CA LEU A 50 -17.52 -5.16 9.65
C LEU A 50 -17.24 -6.66 9.85
N THR A 51 -17.09 -7.12 11.10
CA THR A 51 -16.97 -8.55 11.42
C THR A 51 -18.15 -9.36 10.90
N LYS A 52 -19.38 -8.86 11.09
CA LYS A 52 -20.59 -9.54 10.59
C LYS A 52 -20.60 -9.55 9.06
N ALA A 53 -20.15 -8.47 8.43
CA ALA A 53 -20.02 -8.38 6.98
C ALA A 53 -19.03 -9.43 6.45
N PHE A 54 -17.83 -9.52 7.02
CA PHE A 54 -16.83 -10.53 6.64
C PHE A 54 -17.33 -11.97 6.83
N LYS A 55 -17.99 -12.27 7.96
CA LYS A 55 -18.58 -13.60 8.20
C LYS A 55 -19.65 -13.97 7.17
N LYS A 56 -20.40 -12.98 6.63
CA LYS A 56 -21.36 -13.21 5.55
C LYS A 56 -20.65 -13.38 4.21
N ALA A 57 -19.67 -12.53 3.90
CA ALA A 57 -18.89 -12.60 2.67
C ALA A 57 -18.22 -13.96 2.49
N ALA A 58 -17.62 -14.53 3.55
CA ALA A 58 -16.93 -15.82 3.47
C ALA A 58 -17.82 -17.02 3.13
N LYS A 59 -19.15 -16.87 3.21
CA LYS A 59 -20.11 -17.91 2.81
C LYS A 59 -20.37 -17.95 1.31
N VAL A 60 -20.04 -16.87 0.60
CA VAL A 60 -20.26 -16.77 -0.85
C VAL A 60 -19.07 -17.40 -1.57
N LYS A 61 -19.34 -18.30 -2.52
CA LYS A 61 -18.32 -19.12 -3.19
C LYS A 61 -17.97 -18.68 -4.60
N GLN A 62 -18.86 -17.92 -5.23
CA GLN A 62 -18.75 -17.45 -6.61
C GLN A 62 -19.36 -16.05 -6.75
N GLY A 63 -18.97 -15.32 -7.80
CA GLY A 63 -19.52 -14.00 -8.13
C GLY A 63 -18.86 -12.85 -7.35
N ARG A 64 -19.42 -11.64 -7.48
CA ARG A 64 -18.92 -10.46 -6.77
C ARG A 64 -19.59 -10.32 -5.41
N ILE A 65 -18.79 -10.02 -4.40
CA ILE A 65 -19.22 -9.73 -3.03
C ILE A 65 -18.80 -8.30 -2.72
N GLU A 66 -19.74 -7.39 -2.56
CA GLU A 66 -19.43 -5.98 -2.29
C GLU A 66 -19.87 -5.59 -0.88
N LEU A 67 -18.90 -5.13 -0.08
CA LEU A 67 -19.11 -4.54 1.24
C LEU A 67 -19.03 -3.02 1.10
N ARG A 68 -20.17 -2.32 1.20
CA ARG A 68 -20.23 -0.86 1.22
C ARG A 68 -20.16 -0.36 2.66
N LEU A 69 -19.11 0.37 2.99
CA LEU A 69 -18.86 0.93 4.32
C LEU A 69 -19.25 2.40 4.30
N ALA A 70 -20.16 2.77 5.21
CA ALA A 70 -20.47 4.17 5.47
C ALA A 70 -19.23 4.90 6.05
N GLU A 71 -19.27 6.22 6.02
CA GLU A 71 -18.27 7.07 6.64
C GLU A 71 -18.27 6.85 8.16
N GLY A 72 -17.13 7.11 8.78
CA GLY A 72 -16.95 6.97 10.23
C GLY A 72 -15.82 6.03 10.60
N LYS A 73 -15.71 5.71 11.90
CA LYS A 73 -14.59 4.96 12.47
C LYS A 73 -14.97 3.52 12.75
N TYR A 74 -14.21 2.60 12.16
CA TYR A 74 -14.33 1.16 12.33
C TYR A 74 -13.17 0.66 13.20
N LYS A 75 -13.49 0.42 14.47
CA LYS A 75 -12.59 -0.22 15.41
C LYS A 75 -12.68 -1.73 15.28
N GLY A 76 -11.53 -2.41 15.28
CA GLY A 76 -11.48 -3.86 15.35
C GLY A 76 -12.28 -4.41 16.53
N ASP A 77 -12.79 -5.61 16.37
CA ASP A 77 -13.56 -6.31 17.40
C ASP A 77 -12.69 -7.17 18.32
N LEU A 78 -11.39 -7.27 18.02
CA LEU A 78 -10.38 -7.79 18.94
C LEU A 78 -9.89 -6.64 19.83
N GLY A 79 -9.59 -6.92 21.10
CA GLY A 79 -9.22 -5.92 22.12
C GLY A 79 -7.98 -5.06 21.84
N SER A 80 -7.33 -5.22 20.68
CA SER A 80 -6.24 -4.38 20.17
C SER A 80 -6.64 -3.48 19.00
N GLY A 81 -7.94 -3.38 18.69
CA GLY A 81 -8.45 -2.68 17.51
C GLY A 81 -8.20 -3.43 16.19
N ALA A 82 -7.86 -4.72 16.25
CA ALA A 82 -7.64 -5.58 15.10
C ALA A 82 -8.89 -6.41 14.71
N TYR A 83 -8.89 -6.92 13.47
CA TYR A 83 -9.87 -7.82 12.90
C TYR A 83 -9.17 -9.11 12.46
N LYS A 84 -9.68 -10.24 12.94
CA LYS A 84 -9.38 -11.54 12.34
C LYS A 84 -10.43 -11.84 11.28
N LEU A 85 -10.03 -11.79 10.02
CA LEU A 85 -10.92 -12.10 8.90
C LEU A 85 -11.15 -13.62 8.89
N PRO A 86 -12.37 -14.09 8.55
CA PRO A 86 -12.63 -15.52 8.40
C PRO A 86 -11.80 -16.11 7.25
N LYS A 87 -11.65 -17.43 7.25
CA LYS A 87 -11.10 -18.14 6.08
C LYS A 87 -12.04 -17.97 4.88
N PHE A 88 -11.49 -17.46 3.78
CA PHE A 88 -12.15 -17.49 2.48
C PHE A 88 -11.66 -18.72 1.72
N ASP A 89 -12.57 -19.43 1.06
CA ASP A 89 -12.25 -20.56 0.20
C ASP A 89 -13.20 -20.51 -0.99
N ALA A 90 -12.92 -19.54 -1.87
CA ALA A 90 -13.83 -19.09 -2.92
C ALA A 90 -13.05 -18.48 -4.11
N LEU A 91 -12.25 -19.30 -4.81
CA LEU A 91 -11.52 -18.84 -6.01
C LEU A 91 -12.42 -18.30 -7.12
N GLY A 92 -13.70 -18.68 -7.15
CA GLY A 92 -14.68 -18.11 -8.08
C GLY A 92 -15.29 -16.78 -7.65
N ALA A 93 -14.91 -16.23 -6.49
CA ALA A 93 -15.49 -15.01 -5.93
C ALA A 93 -14.50 -13.85 -5.88
N THR A 94 -15.00 -12.62 -6.12
CA THR A 94 -14.25 -11.39 -5.89
C THR A 94 -14.83 -10.63 -4.71
N LEU A 95 -14.03 -10.40 -3.68
CA LEU A 95 -14.40 -9.57 -2.54
C LEU A 95 -13.99 -8.12 -2.79
N VAL A 96 -14.96 -7.22 -2.76
CA VAL A 96 -14.75 -5.77 -2.83
C VAL A 96 -15.18 -5.14 -1.51
N ILE A 97 -14.31 -4.31 -0.95
CA ILE A 97 -14.57 -3.56 0.28
C ILE A 97 -14.47 -2.08 -0.08
N SER A 98 -15.61 -1.41 -0.23
CA SER A 98 -15.71 -0.02 -0.67
C SER A 98 -16.12 0.89 0.50
N GLY A 99 -15.20 1.72 0.96
CA GLY A 99 -15.48 2.82 1.88
C GLY A 99 -15.76 4.13 1.16
N GLY A 100 -16.04 5.15 1.95
CA GLY A 100 -16.36 6.49 1.45
C GLY A 100 -17.84 6.76 1.27
N TRP A 101 -18.73 5.85 1.67
CA TRP A 101 -20.16 6.06 1.49
C TRP A 101 -20.70 7.03 2.54
N TYR A 102 -21.65 7.89 2.17
CA TYR A 102 -22.33 8.73 3.14
C TYR A 102 -23.10 7.85 4.16
N GLN A 103 -23.47 8.40 5.32
CA GLN A 103 -24.22 7.67 6.37
C GLN A 103 -25.49 6.96 5.86
N ASP A 104 -26.08 7.45 4.77
CA ASP A 104 -27.29 6.95 4.12
C ASP A 104 -27.03 6.17 2.82
N PHE A 105 -25.76 6.03 2.42
CA PHE A 105 -25.32 5.34 1.20
C PHE A 105 -25.86 5.94 -0.12
N THR A 106 -26.27 7.21 -0.12
CA THR A 106 -26.77 7.88 -1.33
C THR A 106 -25.66 8.32 -2.28
N LYS A 107 -24.49 8.64 -1.73
CA LYS A 107 -23.31 9.10 -2.45
C LYS A 107 -22.04 8.43 -1.90
N ARG A 108 -21.00 8.39 -2.73
CA ARG A 108 -19.67 7.95 -2.36
C ARG A 108 -18.65 9.06 -2.61
N ASP A 109 -17.81 9.32 -1.62
CA ASP A 109 -16.66 10.21 -1.65
C ASP A 109 -15.61 9.70 -0.65
N PRO A 110 -14.66 8.85 -1.08
CA PRO A 110 -13.71 8.20 -0.18
C PRO A 110 -12.72 9.15 0.49
N PHE A 111 -12.51 10.34 -0.07
CA PHE A 111 -11.56 11.31 0.45
C PHE A 111 -12.25 12.36 1.33
N GLY A 112 -13.44 12.83 0.95
CA GLY A 112 -14.24 13.78 1.74
C GLY A 112 -15.07 13.14 2.86
N HIS A 113 -15.54 11.91 2.67
CA HIS A 113 -16.40 11.17 3.61
C HIS A 113 -15.79 9.80 3.99
N PRO A 114 -14.56 9.78 4.54
CA PRO A 114 -13.80 8.55 4.72
C PRO A 114 -14.41 7.52 5.68
N SER A 115 -14.25 6.25 5.32
CA SER A 115 -14.39 5.11 6.22
C SER A 115 -13.02 4.79 6.83
N TRP A 116 -12.84 5.12 8.11
CA TRP A 116 -11.58 4.97 8.81
C TRP A 116 -11.45 3.59 9.45
N ILE A 117 -10.36 2.89 9.14
CA ILE A 117 -9.91 1.72 9.89
C ILE A 117 -8.89 2.20 10.92
N VAL A 118 -9.33 2.30 12.17
CA VAL A 118 -8.54 2.90 13.27
C VAL A 118 -8.08 1.84 14.26
N THR A 119 -6.94 2.08 14.89
CA THR A 119 -6.36 1.21 15.92
C THR A 119 -6.64 1.72 17.32
N ASP A 120 -6.50 0.84 18.31
CA ASP A 120 -6.32 1.25 19.70
C ASP A 120 -4.84 1.53 20.00
N GLN A 121 -4.56 2.03 21.21
CA GLN A 121 -3.20 2.27 21.68
C GLN A 121 -2.42 0.95 21.79
N MET A 122 -1.14 0.98 21.39
CA MET A 122 -0.21 -0.14 21.49
C MET A 122 -0.74 -1.46 20.89
N ARG A 123 -1.38 -1.38 19.72
CA ARG A 123 -1.87 -2.54 18.96
C ARG A 123 -0.81 -3.64 18.84
N SER A 124 -1.21 -4.88 19.14
CA SER A 124 -0.36 -6.09 19.19
C SER A 124 -0.56 -7.06 18.02
N ALA A 125 -1.29 -6.65 16.97
CA ALA A 125 -1.57 -7.49 15.80
C ALA A 125 -1.80 -6.64 14.54
N PRO A 126 -1.68 -7.21 13.31
CA PRO A 126 -2.11 -6.52 12.09
C PRO A 126 -3.58 -6.07 12.17
N LEU A 127 -3.93 -4.94 11.56
CA LEU A 127 -5.30 -4.41 11.63
C LEU A 127 -6.25 -5.43 11.04
N TRP A 128 -5.96 -5.90 9.83
CA TRP A 128 -6.67 -7.01 9.20
C TRP A 128 -5.71 -8.17 8.99
N THR A 129 -6.13 -9.34 9.43
CA THR A 129 -5.39 -10.59 9.23
C THR A 129 -6.29 -11.60 8.55
N PHE A 130 -5.97 -11.98 7.31
CA PHE A 130 -6.59 -13.14 6.65
C PHE A 130 -6.14 -14.43 7.33
N GLU A 131 -7.01 -15.43 7.41
CA GLU A 131 -6.56 -16.77 7.79
C GLU A 131 -5.63 -17.35 6.72
N ARG A 132 -4.64 -18.14 7.17
CA ARG A 132 -3.65 -18.75 6.30
C ARG A 132 -4.31 -19.62 5.23
N ASN A 133 -3.78 -19.55 4.00
CA ASN A 133 -4.30 -20.28 2.85
C ASN A 133 -5.77 -19.92 2.52
N SER A 134 -6.19 -18.69 2.80
CA SER A 134 -7.43 -18.17 2.23
C SER A 134 -7.31 -18.10 0.70
N LYS A 135 -8.44 -18.22 0.00
CA LYS A 135 -8.52 -18.19 -1.46
C LYS A 135 -9.68 -17.32 -1.94
N LEU A 136 -9.39 -16.43 -2.87
CA LEU A 136 -10.36 -15.53 -3.53
C LEU A 136 -9.95 -15.36 -4.99
N GLY A 137 -10.91 -15.30 -5.92
CA GLY A 137 -10.61 -14.90 -7.30
C GLY A 137 -10.02 -13.50 -7.37
N GLY A 138 -10.55 -12.57 -6.57
CA GLY A 138 -10.00 -11.23 -6.39
C GLY A 138 -10.28 -10.63 -5.01
N LEU A 139 -9.40 -9.75 -4.56
CA LEU A 139 -9.57 -8.88 -3.41
C LEU A 139 -9.34 -7.42 -3.84
N ILE A 140 -10.37 -6.60 -3.67
CA ILE A 140 -10.33 -5.16 -3.95
C ILE A 140 -10.64 -4.39 -2.67
N ILE A 141 -9.71 -3.55 -2.24
CA ILE A 141 -9.87 -2.63 -1.11
C ILE A 141 -9.92 -1.23 -1.68
N ASP A 142 -11.03 -0.53 -1.44
CA ASP A 142 -11.36 0.70 -2.16
C ASP A 142 -11.86 1.78 -1.19
N GLY A 143 -11.22 2.95 -1.14
CA GLY A 143 -11.78 4.08 -0.41
C GLY A 143 -11.70 4.00 1.12
N LEU A 144 -10.66 3.37 1.66
CA LEU A 144 -10.45 3.27 3.11
C LEU A 144 -9.30 4.17 3.55
N VAL A 145 -9.45 4.75 4.75
CA VAL A 145 -8.35 5.45 5.43
C VAL A 145 -7.81 4.56 6.55
N TRP A 146 -6.53 4.24 6.48
CA TRP A 146 -5.80 3.41 7.44
C TRP A 146 -4.84 4.29 8.24
N ASP A 147 -5.08 4.40 9.54
CA ASP A 147 -4.27 5.24 10.42
C ASP A 147 -3.83 4.48 11.67
N SER A 148 -2.51 4.31 11.85
CA SER A 148 -1.90 3.71 13.03
C SER A 148 -1.36 4.71 14.05
N ALA A 149 -1.59 6.00 13.90
CA ALA A 149 -1.07 7.02 14.83
C ALA A 149 -1.35 6.67 16.30
N ALA A 150 -2.55 6.17 16.59
CA ALA A 150 -2.94 5.77 17.95
C ALA A 150 -2.09 4.60 18.51
N SER A 151 -1.63 3.68 17.65
CA SER A 151 -0.80 2.53 18.06
C SER A 151 0.69 2.83 18.21
N ASN A 152 1.12 4.04 17.84
CA ASN A 152 2.52 4.45 17.88
C ASN A 152 2.86 5.19 19.17
N LYS A 153 4.14 5.21 19.51
CA LYS A 153 4.66 6.04 20.60
C LYS A 153 5.55 7.12 20.02
N TYR A 154 5.32 8.35 20.45
CA TYR A 154 6.09 9.51 20.06
C TYR A 154 6.84 10.08 21.26
N ASP A 155 8.01 10.65 21.02
CA ASP A 155 8.75 11.43 22.01
C ASP A 155 8.04 12.76 22.27
N ALA A 156 7.78 13.08 23.54
CA ALA A 156 7.00 14.26 23.90
C ALA A 156 7.70 15.59 23.57
N LYS A 157 9.05 15.61 23.51
CA LYS A 157 9.83 16.84 23.28
C LYS A 157 10.04 17.13 21.81
N THR A 158 10.23 16.08 21.03
CA THR A 158 10.62 16.17 19.61
C THR A 158 9.54 15.71 18.65
N ASN A 159 8.42 15.19 19.17
CA ASN A 159 7.36 14.53 18.39
C ASN A 159 7.85 13.40 17.48
N SER A 160 9.08 12.91 17.66
CA SER A 160 9.67 11.85 16.85
C SER A 160 9.07 10.49 17.20
N LEU A 161 8.85 9.65 16.20
CA LEU A 161 8.43 8.27 16.37
C LEU A 161 9.49 7.47 17.14
N LEU A 162 9.07 6.80 18.22
CA LEU A 162 9.91 5.88 18.99
C LEU A 162 9.79 4.46 18.41
N ILE A 163 10.63 4.14 17.43
CA ILE A 163 10.62 2.89 16.66
C ILE A 163 10.44 1.64 17.54
N GLY A 164 11.33 1.46 18.54
CA GLY A 164 11.32 0.28 19.42
C GLY A 164 10.18 0.25 20.46
N LYS A 165 9.32 1.27 20.48
CA LYS A 165 8.16 1.37 21.37
C LYS A 165 6.85 1.56 20.59
N SER A 166 6.89 1.52 19.26
CA SER A 166 5.74 1.69 18.37
C SER A 166 5.31 0.35 17.79
N CYS A 167 4.11 0.29 17.22
CA CYS A 167 3.57 -0.93 16.63
C CYS A 167 4.44 -1.40 15.45
N THR A 168 4.85 -2.67 15.46
CA THR A 168 5.62 -3.28 14.38
C THR A 168 4.76 -4.07 13.39
N HIS A 169 3.45 -4.13 13.60
CA HIS A 169 2.55 -4.89 12.72
C HIS A 169 2.08 -4.05 11.52
N PRO A 170 1.97 -4.64 10.32
CA PRO A 170 1.41 -3.94 9.17
C PRO A 170 -0.10 -3.66 9.35
N PHE A 171 -0.70 -2.89 8.46
CA PHE A 171 -2.16 -2.76 8.44
C PHE A 171 -2.81 -4.05 8.00
N LEU A 172 -2.36 -4.61 6.88
CA LEU A 172 -2.96 -5.80 6.31
C LEU A 172 -1.94 -6.93 6.22
N LYS A 173 -2.30 -8.06 6.80
CA LYS A 173 -1.56 -9.32 6.66
C LYS A 173 -2.38 -10.32 5.85
N LEU A 174 -1.92 -10.59 4.63
CA LEU A 174 -2.60 -11.48 3.68
C LEU A 174 -2.39 -12.97 3.98
N ASN A 175 -1.35 -13.33 4.74
CA ASN A 175 -1.01 -14.71 5.09
C ASN A 175 -1.05 -15.69 3.91
N TYR A 176 -0.44 -15.28 2.79
CA TYR A 176 -0.37 -16.06 1.55
C TYR A 176 -1.74 -16.33 0.92
N LEU A 177 -2.63 -15.32 0.91
CA LEU A 177 -3.87 -15.33 0.14
C LEU A 177 -3.59 -15.78 -1.30
N GLU A 178 -4.29 -16.82 -1.75
CA GLU A 178 -4.26 -17.25 -3.15
C GLU A 178 -5.29 -16.47 -3.95
N THR A 179 -4.85 -15.73 -4.97
CA THR A 179 -5.71 -14.86 -5.76
C THR A 179 -5.14 -14.51 -7.13
N ASP A 180 -6.02 -14.11 -8.06
CA ASP A 180 -5.63 -13.53 -9.36
C ASP A 180 -5.66 -12.00 -9.36
N LEU A 181 -6.25 -11.36 -8.36
CA LEU A 181 -6.28 -9.91 -8.26
C LEU A 181 -6.16 -9.46 -6.81
N LEU A 182 -5.13 -8.67 -6.53
CA LEU A 182 -5.04 -7.86 -5.32
C LEU A 182 -5.02 -6.39 -5.73
N SER A 183 -6.06 -5.63 -5.40
CA SER A 183 -6.16 -4.22 -5.80
C SER A 183 -6.43 -3.34 -4.58
N PHE A 184 -5.63 -2.30 -4.41
CA PHE A 184 -5.89 -1.19 -3.50
C PHE A 184 -6.18 0.04 -4.34
N ARG A 185 -7.33 0.66 -4.11
CA ARG A 185 -7.71 1.86 -4.84
C ARG A 185 -8.32 2.94 -3.96
N ASN A 186 -8.15 4.20 -4.36
CA ASN A 186 -8.73 5.38 -3.68
C ASN A 186 -8.48 5.42 -2.16
N SER A 187 -7.40 4.79 -1.68
CA SER A 187 -7.20 4.52 -0.25
C SER A 187 -6.09 5.40 0.30
N VAL A 188 -6.20 5.75 1.58
CA VAL A 188 -5.18 6.53 2.30
C VAL A 188 -4.54 5.64 3.34
N PHE A 189 -3.21 5.60 3.36
CA PHE A 189 -2.41 4.85 4.30
C PHE A 189 -1.49 5.82 5.02
N MET A 190 -1.57 5.89 6.34
CA MET A 190 -0.80 6.90 7.08
C MET A 190 -0.31 6.50 8.46
N ASN A 191 0.78 7.15 8.87
CA ASN A 191 1.38 6.99 10.20
C ASN A 191 1.78 5.53 10.51
N SER A 192 2.11 4.73 9.50
CA SER A 192 2.59 3.38 9.75
C SER A 192 4.01 3.42 10.29
N ALA A 193 4.20 2.91 11.51
CA ALA A 193 5.53 2.75 12.10
C ALA A 193 6.32 1.59 11.47
N ASN A 194 5.66 0.73 10.70
CA ASN A 194 6.31 -0.31 9.88
C ASN A 194 5.66 -0.33 8.48
N ARG A 195 5.82 -1.39 7.71
CA ARG A 195 5.19 -1.56 6.39
C ARG A 195 3.67 -1.37 6.45
N VAL A 196 3.09 -0.71 5.44
CA VAL A 196 1.63 -0.55 5.31
C VAL A 196 0.99 -1.90 4.95
N VAL A 197 1.46 -2.50 3.85
CA VAL A 197 1.01 -3.79 3.35
C VAL A 197 2.20 -4.59 2.80
N GLU A 198 2.18 -5.90 3.03
CA GLU A 198 3.05 -6.85 2.36
C GLU A 198 2.25 -7.57 1.28
N THR A 199 2.62 -7.38 0.01
CA THR A 199 1.89 -7.91 -1.15
C THR A 199 2.13 -9.41 -1.41
N LEU A 200 2.51 -10.17 -0.39
CA LEU A 200 2.90 -11.58 -0.45
C LEU A 200 1.72 -12.54 -0.73
N ILE A 201 1.05 -12.36 -1.86
CA ILE A 201 0.01 -13.25 -2.38
C ILE A 201 0.62 -14.46 -3.06
N ARG A 202 -0.15 -15.54 -3.14
CA ARG A 202 0.09 -16.66 -4.05
C ARG A 202 -0.72 -16.42 -5.32
N ALA A 203 -0.06 -16.22 -6.45
CA ALA A 203 -0.75 -16.08 -7.72
C ALA A 203 -1.49 -17.39 -8.05
N HIS A 204 -2.81 -17.32 -8.21
CA HIS A 204 -3.61 -18.50 -8.58
C HIS A 204 -3.29 -18.93 -10.02
N THR A 205 -3.22 -17.97 -10.95
CA THR A 205 -2.86 -18.19 -12.36
C THR A 205 -1.63 -17.35 -12.78
N PRO A 206 -1.02 -17.65 -13.95
CA PRO A 206 0.04 -16.81 -14.52
C PRO A 206 -0.41 -15.41 -14.96
N LYS A 207 -1.70 -15.10 -14.88
CA LYS A 207 -2.30 -13.79 -15.21
C LYS A 207 -2.58 -12.94 -13.97
N ALA A 208 -2.24 -13.43 -12.77
CA ALA A 208 -2.51 -12.71 -11.54
C ALA A 208 -1.86 -11.31 -11.53
N ARG A 209 -2.53 -10.32 -10.94
CA ARG A 209 -2.07 -8.93 -10.89
C ARG A 209 -2.16 -8.36 -9.48
N ILE A 210 -1.25 -7.44 -9.17
CA ILE A 210 -1.29 -6.61 -7.97
C ILE A 210 -1.36 -5.15 -8.41
N GLU A 211 -2.31 -4.40 -7.87
CA GLU A 211 -2.57 -3.02 -8.30
C GLU A 211 -2.69 -2.08 -7.10
N PHE A 212 -2.04 -0.93 -7.21
CA PHE A 212 -2.23 0.23 -6.37
C PHE A 212 -2.65 1.38 -7.28
N LYS A 213 -3.88 1.87 -7.13
CA LYS A 213 -4.45 2.90 -8.00
C LYS A 213 -5.01 4.06 -7.19
N ASN A 214 -4.60 5.29 -7.49
CA ASN A 214 -5.20 6.45 -6.82
C ASN A 214 -5.07 6.41 -5.27
N CYS A 215 -3.97 5.85 -4.74
CA CYS A 215 -3.76 5.74 -3.30
C CYS A 215 -2.85 6.86 -2.77
N ILE A 216 -3.04 7.25 -1.51
CA ILE A 216 -2.19 8.20 -0.80
C ILE A 216 -1.42 7.45 0.30
N PHE A 217 -0.10 7.45 0.20
CA PHE A 217 0.82 6.96 1.22
C PHE A 217 1.47 8.16 1.92
N PHE A 218 0.95 8.50 3.10
CA PHE A 218 1.32 9.73 3.80
C PHE A 218 1.98 9.44 5.15
N ASN A 219 3.22 9.86 5.33
CA ASN A 219 3.91 9.77 6.63
C ASN A 219 4.06 8.34 7.17
N ASN A 220 4.45 7.40 6.32
CA ASN A 220 4.72 6.02 6.70
C ASN A 220 6.22 5.75 6.74
N ARG A 221 6.62 4.76 7.54
CA ARG A 221 7.91 4.09 7.41
C ARG A 221 7.77 2.92 6.43
N ILE A 222 8.59 2.88 5.39
CA ILE A 222 8.50 1.88 4.31
C ILE A 222 7.05 1.68 3.81
N PRO A 223 6.47 2.66 3.08
CA PRO A 223 5.10 2.57 2.61
C PRO A 223 4.79 1.26 1.91
N LEU A 224 5.59 0.89 0.91
CA LEU A 224 5.22 -0.19 0.01
C LEU A 224 6.41 -1.07 -0.34
N LYS A 225 6.23 -2.39 -0.20
CA LYS A 225 7.14 -3.40 -0.76
C LYS A 225 6.42 -4.13 -1.88
N LEU A 226 6.96 -4.07 -3.08
CA LEU A 226 6.42 -4.75 -4.27
C LEU A 226 7.01 -6.15 -4.36
N ASP A 227 6.43 -7.08 -3.61
CA ASP A 227 6.87 -8.49 -3.55
C ASP A 227 5.71 -9.45 -3.78
N SER A 228 5.99 -10.73 -3.98
CA SER A 228 4.97 -11.78 -4.01
C SER A 228 5.45 -13.02 -3.25
N ALA A 229 4.53 -13.89 -2.86
CA ALA A 229 4.95 -15.17 -2.32
C ALA A 229 5.62 -16.00 -3.43
N ARG A 230 6.70 -16.70 -3.07
CA ARG A 230 7.28 -17.72 -3.96
C ARG A 230 6.32 -18.88 -4.04
N PHE A 231 5.71 -19.05 -5.21
CA PHE A 231 4.68 -20.03 -5.47
C PHE A 231 4.75 -20.52 -6.92
N ARG A 232 3.86 -21.44 -7.30
CA ARG A 232 3.84 -22.07 -8.63
C ARG A 232 3.76 -21.05 -9.77
N ASN A 233 3.00 -19.99 -9.56
CA ASN A 233 2.89 -18.87 -10.48
C ASN A 233 3.50 -17.62 -9.85
N LYS A 234 4.14 -16.80 -10.69
CA LYS A 234 4.46 -15.41 -10.38
C LYS A 234 3.40 -14.49 -10.99
N PRO A 235 3.03 -13.38 -10.33
CA PRO A 235 2.17 -12.36 -10.91
C PRO A 235 2.67 -11.91 -12.29
N ALA A 236 1.74 -11.67 -13.20
CA ALA A 236 2.03 -11.08 -14.50
C ALA A 236 2.53 -9.63 -14.33
N GLU A 237 1.91 -8.89 -13.41
CA GLU A 237 2.19 -7.47 -13.26
C GLU A 237 1.96 -7.01 -11.82
N ILE A 238 2.81 -6.09 -11.37
CA ILE A 238 2.54 -5.19 -10.26
C ILE A 238 2.46 -3.77 -10.82
N LEU A 239 1.29 -3.13 -10.67
CA LEU A 239 1.02 -1.78 -11.16
C LEU A 239 0.86 -0.82 -9.96
N VAL A 240 1.61 0.28 -10.00
CA VAL A 240 1.46 1.42 -9.08
C VAL A 240 1.15 2.64 -9.94
N ASP A 241 -0.11 3.06 -9.94
CA ASP A 241 -0.63 4.08 -10.85
C ASP A 241 -1.37 5.19 -10.09
N HIS A 242 -1.11 6.45 -10.44
CA HIS A 242 -1.75 7.62 -9.83
C HIS A 242 -1.68 7.62 -8.29
N CYS A 243 -0.62 7.10 -7.69
CA CYS A 243 -0.44 7.11 -6.24
C CYS A 243 0.41 8.30 -5.78
N SER A 244 0.11 8.84 -4.60
CA SER A 244 0.89 9.90 -3.96
C SER A 244 1.69 9.34 -2.78
N PHE A 245 3.01 9.41 -2.85
CA PHE A 245 3.95 9.07 -1.79
C PHE A 245 4.49 10.35 -1.15
N LEU A 246 3.92 10.71 -0.01
CA LEU A 246 4.09 12.02 0.62
C LEU A 246 4.77 11.88 1.98
N LEU A 247 5.91 12.54 2.18
CA LEU A 247 6.58 12.65 3.47
C LEU A 247 6.85 11.30 4.14
N ASN A 248 7.26 10.29 3.37
CA ASN A 248 7.57 8.98 3.93
C ASN A 248 9.01 8.91 4.42
N TRP A 249 9.23 7.99 5.36
CA TRP A 249 10.46 7.90 6.13
C TRP A 249 11.16 6.56 5.87
N PRO A 250 12.50 6.56 5.82
CA PRO A 250 13.26 5.32 5.79
C PRO A 250 12.96 4.52 7.05
N TYR A 251 13.18 3.20 7.02
CA TYR A 251 13.08 2.41 8.26
C TYR A 251 14.03 2.96 9.32
N ASN A 252 15.29 3.14 9.00
CA ASN A 252 16.25 3.69 9.94
C ASN A 252 16.72 5.05 9.44
N PRO A 253 16.77 6.09 10.29
CA PRO A 253 17.30 7.42 9.94
C PRO A 253 18.82 7.44 9.71
N ASP A 254 19.41 6.33 9.26
CA ASP A 254 20.82 6.19 8.95
C ASP A 254 20.98 5.98 7.44
N PRO A 255 21.66 6.90 6.72
CA PRO A 255 21.90 6.80 5.29
C PRO A 255 22.67 5.54 4.87
N GLY A 256 23.31 4.81 5.79
CA GLY A 256 24.03 3.57 5.51
C GLY A 256 23.17 2.31 5.57
N THR A 257 21.97 2.37 6.14
CA THR A 257 21.15 1.17 6.42
C THR A 257 20.08 0.89 5.38
N GLY A 258 19.53 -0.32 5.38
CA GLY A 258 18.53 -0.75 4.39
C GLY A 258 17.16 -0.10 4.56
N ASN A 259 16.34 -0.13 3.49
CA ASN A 259 14.95 0.32 3.41
C ASN A 259 14.78 1.86 3.51
N ARG A 260 15.34 2.54 2.51
CA ARG A 260 15.40 3.99 2.35
C ARG A 260 14.29 4.56 1.47
N GLY A 261 13.86 3.81 0.46
CA GLY A 261 12.84 4.24 -0.50
C GLY A 261 11.40 4.20 0.05
N ALA A 262 10.53 5.04 -0.51
CA ALA A 262 9.09 4.97 -0.30
C ALA A 262 8.49 3.68 -0.90
N ILE A 263 9.04 3.24 -2.03
CA ILE A 263 8.78 1.93 -2.64
C ILE A 263 10.05 1.09 -2.53
N GLU A 264 9.92 -0.14 -2.04
CA GLU A 264 10.96 -1.17 -2.09
C GLU A 264 10.57 -2.21 -3.16
N LEU A 265 11.37 -2.34 -4.21
CA LEU A 265 11.18 -3.34 -5.25
C LEU A 265 11.58 -4.72 -4.73
N GLY A 266 10.74 -5.72 -4.98
CA GLY A 266 11.11 -7.12 -4.83
C GLY A 266 12.04 -7.59 -5.95
N PRO A 267 12.68 -8.75 -5.77
CA PRO A 267 13.52 -9.36 -6.81
C PRO A 267 12.71 -9.89 -8.01
N SER A 268 13.39 -10.40 -9.04
CA SER A 268 12.83 -10.84 -10.34
C SER A 268 11.72 -11.90 -10.29
N ASP A 269 11.52 -12.56 -9.16
CA ASP A 269 10.45 -13.53 -8.92
C ASP A 269 9.23 -12.95 -8.20
N ALA A 270 9.24 -11.65 -7.85
CA ALA A 270 8.09 -10.92 -7.36
C ALA A 270 6.99 -10.74 -8.42
N ALA A 271 7.38 -10.52 -9.68
CA ALA A 271 6.47 -10.37 -10.82
C ALA A 271 7.22 -10.58 -12.15
N LYS A 272 6.49 -10.63 -13.27
CA LYS A 272 7.13 -10.49 -14.60
C LYS A 272 7.47 -9.03 -14.90
N VAL A 273 6.52 -8.13 -14.66
CA VAL A 273 6.64 -6.70 -14.94
C VAL A 273 6.23 -5.89 -13.70
N VAL A 274 6.94 -4.80 -13.44
CA VAL A 274 6.54 -3.75 -12.51
C VAL A 274 6.37 -2.44 -13.28
N ARG A 275 5.21 -1.80 -13.14
CA ARG A 275 4.91 -0.49 -13.73
C ARG A 275 4.65 0.51 -12.64
N ILE A 276 5.39 1.61 -12.65
CA ILE A 276 5.24 2.74 -11.73
C ILE A 276 4.91 3.96 -12.60
N THR A 277 3.63 4.33 -12.66
CA THR A 277 3.14 5.34 -13.59
C THR A 277 2.30 6.44 -12.96
N ASN A 278 2.40 7.66 -13.48
CA ASN A 278 1.52 8.78 -13.06
C ASN A 278 1.56 9.07 -11.56
N ASN A 279 2.63 8.69 -10.84
CA ASN A 279 2.71 8.86 -9.38
C ASN A 279 3.32 10.20 -9.00
N LEU A 280 3.04 10.64 -7.78
CA LEU A 280 3.70 11.78 -7.14
C LEU A 280 4.58 11.28 -6.00
N PHE A 281 5.88 11.54 -6.05
CA PHE A 281 6.84 11.28 -4.98
C PHE A 281 7.33 12.61 -4.41
N TRP A 282 6.76 13.02 -3.29
CA TRP A 282 7.05 14.32 -2.67
C TRP A 282 7.65 14.16 -1.27
N ALA A 283 8.84 14.72 -1.09
CA ALA A 283 9.53 14.81 0.19
C ALA A 283 9.72 13.46 0.91
N ASN A 284 9.99 12.38 0.17
CA ASN A 284 10.34 11.09 0.77
C ASN A 284 11.79 11.14 1.25
N ILE A 285 11.96 11.10 2.58
CA ILE A 285 13.19 11.54 3.24
C ILE A 285 14.40 10.66 2.86
N GLY A 286 14.21 9.36 2.69
CA GLY A 286 15.27 8.47 2.21
C GLY A 286 15.41 8.42 0.69
N GLY A 287 14.32 8.52 -0.06
CA GLY A 287 14.31 8.41 -1.52
C GLY A 287 12.94 7.92 -2.02
N ALA A 288 12.70 7.99 -3.32
CA ALA A 288 11.43 7.54 -3.90
C ALA A 288 11.37 6.01 -4.08
N ILE A 289 12.25 5.43 -4.87
CA ILE A 289 12.27 3.99 -5.20
C ILE A 289 13.57 3.37 -4.72
N GLN A 290 13.51 2.18 -4.11
CA GLN A 290 14.67 1.37 -3.76
C GLN A 290 14.65 0.05 -4.51
N ALA A 291 15.77 -0.24 -5.18
CA ALA A 291 16.00 -1.40 -6.03
C ALA A 291 17.27 -2.11 -5.57
N ALA A 292 17.20 -2.75 -4.40
CA ALA A 292 18.39 -3.29 -3.74
C ALA A 292 18.81 -4.69 -4.22
N PHE A 293 17.95 -5.38 -4.99
CA PHE A 293 18.22 -6.73 -5.47
C PHE A 293 19.03 -6.71 -6.76
N THR A 294 19.93 -7.69 -6.93
CA THR A 294 20.76 -7.84 -8.13
C THR A 294 19.96 -8.22 -9.37
N LYS A 295 18.81 -8.88 -9.19
CA LYS A 295 17.89 -9.25 -10.27
C LYS A 295 16.51 -8.71 -9.93
N LEU A 296 15.98 -7.86 -10.80
CA LEU A 296 14.69 -7.22 -10.66
C LEU A 296 13.74 -7.71 -11.77
N PRO A 297 12.42 -7.53 -11.60
CA PRO A 297 11.47 -7.66 -12.72
C PRO A 297 11.74 -6.58 -13.77
N ALA A 298 11.22 -6.77 -14.99
CA ALA A 298 11.22 -5.72 -16.00
C ALA A 298 10.49 -4.49 -15.45
N LEU A 299 11.16 -3.34 -15.43
CA LEU A 299 10.71 -2.15 -14.71
C LEU A 299 10.43 -1.00 -15.68
N TYR A 300 9.22 -0.43 -15.58
CA TYR A 300 8.80 0.74 -16.35
C TYR A 300 8.44 1.85 -15.36
N ILE A 301 9.10 3.00 -15.46
CA ILE A 301 8.94 4.14 -14.56
C ILE A 301 8.52 5.34 -15.39
N ASN A 302 7.23 5.49 -15.70
CA ASN A 302 6.80 6.48 -16.69
C ASN A 302 5.90 7.55 -16.10
N ASN A 303 6.07 8.80 -16.53
CA ASN A 303 5.18 9.90 -16.17
C ASN A 303 5.03 10.07 -14.66
N ASN A 304 6.09 10.02 -13.87
CA ASN A 304 6.03 10.30 -12.43
C ASN A 304 6.59 11.69 -12.13
N ASP A 305 6.15 12.28 -11.02
CA ASP A 305 6.67 13.54 -10.51
C ASP A 305 7.54 13.27 -9.26
N PHE A 306 8.84 13.50 -9.38
CA PHE A 306 9.83 13.28 -8.32
C PHE A 306 10.32 14.62 -7.79
N ILE A 307 9.99 14.93 -6.54
CA ILE A 307 10.32 16.23 -5.96
C ILE A 307 10.72 16.16 -4.48
N GLY A 308 11.90 16.70 -4.17
CA GLY A 308 12.40 16.91 -2.82
C GLY A 308 12.71 15.61 -2.07
N ASN A 309 13.03 14.53 -2.77
CA ASN A 309 13.36 13.25 -2.14
C ASN A 309 14.83 13.22 -1.69
N GLY A 310 15.17 12.32 -0.77
CA GLY A 310 16.57 12.04 -0.42
C GLY A 310 17.24 13.03 0.54
N LEU A 311 16.48 13.82 1.29
CA LEU A 311 17.03 14.71 2.32
C LEU A 311 17.94 13.99 3.34
N LEU A 312 17.69 12.71 3.62
CA LEU A 312 18.55 11.86 4.46
C LEU A 312 19.99 11.78 3.92
N HIS A 313 20.13 11.86 2.60
CA HIS A 313 21.40 11.78 1.87
C HIS A 313 22.06 13.15 1.70
N GLY A 314 21.53 14.20 2.33
CA GLY A 314 22.00 15.58 2.18
C GLY A 314 21.68 16.19 0.81
N LYS A 315 20.82 15.55 0.01
CA LYS A 315 20.40 16.03 -1.30
C LYS A 315 19.26 17.04 -1.14
N THR A 316 19.33 18.15 -1.87
CA THR A 316 18.33 19.23 -1.80
C THR A 316 17.74 19.59 -3.17
N GLU A 317 18.30 19.06 -4.25
CA GLU A 317 17.79 19.27 -5.60
C GLU A 317 16.40 18.64 -5.77
N PRO A 318 15.47 19.28 -6.50
CA PRO A 318 14.11 18.78 -6.67
C PRO A 318 14.06 17.33 -7.19
N GLY A 319 14.80 17.01 -8.26
CA GLY A 319 14.82 15.68 -8.87
C GLY A 319 15.74 14.65 -8.21
N ALA A 320 16.27 14.93 -7.01
CA ALA A 320 17.25 14.05 -6.38
C ALA A 320 16.66 12.74 -5.87
N VAL A 321 17.49 11.70 -5.83
CA VAL A 321 17.21 10.38 -5.24
C VAL A 321 15.85 9.81 -5.66
N ALA A 322 15.60 9.87 -6.97
CA ALA A 322 14.43 9.28 -7.60
C ALA A 322 14.50 7.74 -7.50
N MET A 323 15.70 7.17 -7.49
CA MET A 323 15.92 5.75 -7.26
C MET A 323 17.19 5.50 -6.43
N ILE A 324 17.25 4.37 -5.74
CA ILE A 324 18.42 3.90 -4.99
C ILE A 324 18.70 2.47 -5.44
N VAL A 325 19.91 2.21 -5.94
CA VAL A 325 20.29 0.90 -6.51
C VAL A 325 21.47 0.29 -5.76
N THR A 326 21.64 -1.03 -5.84
CA THR A 326 22.87 -1.70 -5.39
C THR A 326 23.79 -1.90 -6.59
N ALA A 327 24.91 -1.19 -6.65
CA ALA A 327 25.94 -1.36 -7.68
C ALA A 327 27.32 -1.55 -7.03
N GLY A 328 28.06 -2.59 -7.47
CA GLY A 328 29.37 -2.92 -6.89
C GLY A 328 29.33 -3.24 -5.38
N GLY A 329 28.21 -3.77 -4.89
CA GLY A 329 28.00 -4.06 -3.46
C GLY A 329 27.75 -2.82 -2.59
N ARG A 330 27.58 -1.63 -3.19
CA ARG A 330 27.27 -0.38 -2.50
C ARG A 330 25.94 0.18 -2.97
N MET A 331 25.24 0.85 -2.07
CA MET A 331 24.03 1.59 -2.41
C MET A 331 24.43 2.89 -3.11
N GLN A 332 23.81 3.19 -4.24
CA GLN A 332 24.00 4.41 -5.02
C GLN A 332 22.68 5.13 -5.17
N ASP A 333 22.72 6.44 -4.98
CA ASP A 333 21.59 7.33 -5.17
C ASP A 333 21.56 7.74 -6.64
N ILE A 334 20.43 7.53 -7.30
CA ILE A 334 20.20 7.82 -8.72
C ILE A 334 19.20 8.98 -8.80
N ASP A 335 19.63 10.04 -9.45
CA ASP A 335 18.81 11.23 -9.66
C ASP A 335 17.92 11.04 -10.90
N LEU A 336 16.87 11.85 -11.01
CA LEU A 336 15.87 11.73 -12.07
C LEU A 336 16.46 11.63 -13.49
N GLY A 337 17.49 12.42 -13.78
CA GLY A 337 18.10 12.51 -15.11
C GLY A 337 18.92 11.30 -15.54
N THR A 338 19.18 10.33 -14.64
CA THR A 338 19.97 9.13 -14.95
C THR A 338 19.25 7.84 -14.53
N ILE A 339 17.93 7.89 -14.29
CA ILE A 339 17.14 6.70 -13.97
C ILE A 339 17.17 5.68 -15.13
N GLU A 340 17.19 6.16 -16.37
CA GLU A 340 17.21 5.33 -17.57
C GLU A 340 18.51 4.52 -17.74
N ASP A 341 19.59 4.94 -17.07
CA ASP A 341 20.88 4.25 -17.11
C ASP A 341 20.94 3.03 -16.17
N VAL A 342 19.88 2.76 -15.40
CA VAL A 342 19.83 1.62 -14.49
C VAL A 342 19.47 0.36 -15.28
N ASP A 343 20.37 -0.64 -15.31
CA ASP A 343 20.24 -1.89 -16.10
C ASP A 343 18.86 -2.59 -16.07
N ALA A 344 18.13 -2.49 -14.96
CA ALA A 344 16.83 -3.15 -14.81
C ALA A 344 15.63 -2.33 -15.31
N VAL A 345 15.85 -1.04 -15.62
CA VAL A 345 14.84 -0.11 -16.11
C VAL A 345 14.76 -0.28 -17.62
N GLU A 346 13.62 -0.79 -18.09
CA GLU A 346 13.33 -0.95 -19.51
C GLU A 346 12.93 0.38 -20.15
N GLU A 347 12.24 1.24 -19.38
CA GLU A 347 11.70 2.52 -19.85
C GLU A 347 11.51 3.48 -18.67
N ALA A 348 11.88 4.76 -18.88
CA ALA A 348 11.75 5.81 -17.87
C ALA A 348 11.27 7.16 -18.44
N GLU A 349 10.26 7.15 -19.29
CA GLU A 349 9.85 8.34 -20.05
C GLU A 349 8.89 9.27 -19.29
N GLY A 350 8.95 10.57 -19.61
CA GLY A 350 7.96 11.56 -19.16
C GLY A 350 7.98 11.88 -17.67
N ASN A 351 8.98 11.41 -16.92
CA ASN A 351 9.16 11.77 -15.52
C ASN A 351 9.63 13.22 -15.38
N VAL A 352 9.15 13.90 -14.33
CA VAL A 352 9.37 15.33 -14.11
C VAL A 352 9.71 15.62 -12.66
N SER A 353 10.07 16.88 -12.39
CA SER A 353 10.17 17.42 -11.04
C SER A 353 9.45 18.78 -11.00
N ILE A 354 8.19 18.79 -10.58
CA ILE A 354 7.32 19.96 -10.57
C ILE A 354 6.79 20.15 -9.14
N ASP A 355 6.72 21.39 -8.66
CA ASP A 355 6.08 21.65 -7.36
C ASP A 355 4.57 21.37 -7.43
N PRO A 356 4.05 20.36 -6.69
CA PRO A 356 2.62 20.07 -6.66
C PRO A 356 1.78 21.12 -5.92
N ALA A 357 2.40 22.05 -5.19
CA ALA A 357 1.72 23.03 -4.34
C ALA A 357 0.76 22.37 -3.32
N LEU A 358 1.23 21.31 -2.66
CA LEU A 358 0.43 20.57 -1.69
C LEU A 358 0.04 21.45 -0.50
N GLY A 359 -1.19 21.28 -0.01
CA GLY A 359 -1.67 21.93 1.22
C GLY A 359 -1.12 21.31 2.51
N ILE A 360 0.14 20.85 2.53
CA ILE A 360 0.77 20.18 3.68
C ILE A 360 1.90 21.05 4.21
N SER A 361 1.89 21.32 5.52
CA SER A 361 3.06 21.91 6.19
C SER A 361 4.06 20.80 6.57
N ILE A 362 5.28 20.93 6.04
CA ILE A 362 6.46 20.27 6.59
C ILE A 362 6.99 21.17 7.71
N GLY A 363 7.06 20.67 8.95
CA GLY A 363 7.89 21.33 9.95
C GLY A 363 9.34 21.07 9.60
N ASN A 364 10.24 22.06 9.73
CA ASN A 364 11.64 21.94 9.29
C ASN A 364 12.33 20.69 9.89
N PRO A 365 12.52 19.60 9.12
CA PRO A 365 13.20 18.43 9.64
C PRO A 365 14.68 18.81 9.78
N LYS A 366 15.19 18.81 11.02
CA LYS A 366 16.61 19.09 11.27
C LYS A 366 17.34 17.77 11.42
N MET A 367 18.25 17.48 10.48
CA MET A 367 19.25 16.44 10.69
C MET A 367 20.06 16.82 11.92
N VAL A 368 20.14 15.92 12.90
CA VAL A 368 21.04 16.10 14.03
C VAL A 368 22.43 15.68 13.57
N ASP A 369 23.38 16.57 13.79
CA ASP A 369 24.80 16.33 13.56
C ASP A 369 25.23 15.04 14.28
N ALA A 370 25.55 14.01 13.49
CA ALA A 370 25.93 12.71 14.00
C ALA A 370 27.18 12.76 14.90
N SER A 371 28.02 13.80 14.76
CA SER A 371 29.19 14.02 15.64
C SER A 371 28.81 14.47 17.06
N LYS A 372 27.58 14.97 17.26
CA LYS A 372 27.05 15.42 18.56
C LYS A 372 26.19 14.37 19.25
N VAL A 373 25.87 13.27 18.56
CA VAL A 373 25.18 12.12 19.14
C VAL A 373 26.22 11.34 19.96
N LYS A 374 26.22 11.53 21.28
CA LYS A 374 27.08 10.76 22.18
C LYS A 374 26.65 9.29 22.12
N VAL A 375 27.59 8.43 21.70
CA VAL A 375 27.43 6.97 21.74
C VAL A 375 27.08 6.57 23.18
N GLU A 376 25.96 5.88 23.36
CA GLU A 376 25.64 5.27 24.64
C GLU A 376 26.67 4.15 24.88
N LYS A 377 27.53 4.32 25.90
CA LYS A 377 28.50 3.30 26.31
C LYS A 377 27.75 2.15 26.98
N SER A 378 27.23 1.22 26.17
CA SER A 378 26.69 -0.06 26.65
C SER A 378 27.67 -1.19 26.37
N TRP A 379 27.60 -2.27 27.15
CA TRP A 379 28.47 -3.43 26.96
C TRP A 379 28.24 -4.09 25.59
N GLU A 380 27.03 -4.04 25.02
CA GLU A 380 26.76 -4.52 23.67
C GLU A 380 27.52 -3.73 22.60
N ASN A 381 27.62 -2.39 22.76
CA ASN A 381 28.39 -1.54 21.86
C ASN A 381 29.91 -1.76 22.00
N SER A 382 30.38 -2.08 23.21
CA SER A 382 31.77 -2.51 23.43
C SER A 382 32.09 -3.85 22.75
N VAL A 383 31.18 -4.83 22.81
CA VAL A 383 31.35 -6.12 22.11
C VAL A 383 31.34 -5.93 20.59
N ARG A 384 30.45 -5.09 20.06
CA ARG A 384 30.43 -4.74 18.62
C ARG A 384 31.72 -4.05 18.17
N SER A 385 32.27 -3.17 19.01
CA SER A 385 33.57 -2.53 18.79
C SER A 385 34.70 -3.55 18.65
N ILE A 386 34.70 -4.58 19.51
CA ILE A 386 35.73 -5.63 19.53
C ILE A 386 35.63 -6.51 18.28
N LEU A 387 34.43 -6.72 17.76
CA LEU A 387 34.16 -7.53 16.57
C LEU A 387 34.34 -6.78 15.24
N GLY A 388 34.84 -5.53 15.26
CA GLY A 388 35.00 -4.70 14.05
C GLY A 388 33.67 -4.38 13.37
N MET A 389 32.55 -4.52 14.09
CA MET A 389 31.22 -4.20 13.58
C MET A 389 30.95 -2.71 13.79
N ASN A 390 30.18 -2.09 12.88
CA ASN A 390 29.77 -0.69 13.04
C ASN A 390 29.17 -0.47 14.43
N LEU A 391 29.75 0.49 15.18
CA LEU A 391 29.32 0.91 16.52
C LEU A 391 27.88 1.48 16.52
N GLN A 392 27.36 1.80 15.34
CA GLN A 392 26.02 2.34 15.13
C GLN A 392 24.96 1.23 15.16
N GLY A 393 24.75 0.68 16.36
CA GLY A 393 23.39 0.36 16.82
C GLY A 393 22.64 1.60 17.34
N GLY A 394 23.30 2.77 17.39
CA GLY A 394 22.80 4.00 18.00
C GLY A 394 22.26 5.00 16.97
N ARG A 395 20.97 5.32 17.13
CA ARG A 395 20.16 6.30 16.40
C ARG A 395 20.92 7.60 16.05
N VAL A 396 20.96 7.96 14.76
CA VAL A 396 20.89 9.39 14.40
C VAL A 396 19.56 9.90 14.96
N ALA A 397 19.61 10.75 15.98
CA ALA A 397 18.40 11.29 16.58
C ALA A 397 17.83 12.38 15.65
N ILE A 398 17.12 12.02 14.59
CA ILE A 398 16.42 13.02 13.78
C ILE A 398 15.31 13.65 14.64
N LYS A 399 15.37 14.98 14.84
CA LYS A 399 14.28 15.73 15.45
C LYS A 399 13.09 15.70 14.49
N ASP A 400 11.89 15.47 15.01
CA ASP A 400 10.68 15.32 14.21
C ASP A 400 10.79 14.16 13.19
N TYR A 401 11.40 13.04 13.58
CA TYR A 401 11.46 11.83 12.75
C TYR A 401 10.10 11.16 12.69
N ALA A 402 9.52 11.04 11.50
CA ALA A 402 8.18 10.46 11.31
C ALA A 402 7.14 11.01 12.30
N PRO A 403 7.01 12.35 12.41
CA PRO A 403 6.15 12.96 13.41
C PRO A 403 4.70 12.60 13.09
N ARG A 404 3.83 12.52 14.10
CA ARG A 404 2.41 12.23 13.82
C ARG A 404 1.85 13.26 12.83
N LYS A 405 1.20 12.77 11.78
CA LYS A 405 0.43 13.59 10.83
C LYS A 405 -1.05 13.27 10.93
N GLU A 406 -1.87 14.23 10.53
CA GLU A 406 -3.32 14.07 10.49
C GLU A 406 -3.78 14.25 9.05
N TYR A 407 -4.75 13.43 8.63
CA TYR A 407 -5.42 13.58 7.35
C TYR A 407 -6.65 14.44 7.53
N SER A 408 -6.77 15.48 6.70
CA SER A 408 -7.91 16.39 6.70
C SER A 408 -8.79 16.10 5.48
N PRO A 409 -10.00 15.53 5.65
CA PRO A 409 -10.94 15.34 4.55
C PRO A 409 -11.34 16.65 3.85
N ALA A 410 -11.30 17.77 4.58
CA ALA A 410 -11.60 19.10 4.03
C ALA A 410 -10.47 19.70 3.18
N ASN A 411 -9.24 19.23 3.36
CA ASN A 411 -8.09 19.63 2.55
C ASN A 411 -7.18 18.42 2.33
N PRO A 412 -7.62 17.42 1.54
CA PRO A 412 -6.78 16.28 1.22
C PRO A 412 -5.53 16.74 0.45
N PRO A 413 -4.41 16.02 0.57
CA PRO A 413 -3.14 16.43 0.00
C PRO A 413 -3.05 16.12 -1.51
N PHE A 414 -3.94 16.68 -2.30
CA PHE A 414 -3.93 16.60 -3.76
C PHE A 414 -3.08 17.72 -4.36
N PRO A 415 -2.45 17.50 -5.54
CA PRO A 415 -1.77 18.58 -6.26
C PRO A 415 -2.73 19.74 -6.56
N LYS A 416 -2.28 20.96 -6.27
CA LYS A 416 -3.00 22.21 -6.59
C LYS A 416 -2.40 22.92 -7.80
N ASN A 417 -1.15 22.64 -8.12
CA ASN A 417 -0.51 23.13 -9.35
C ASN A 417 -1.12 22.40 -10.58
N PRO A 418 -1.72 23.12 -11.54
CA PRO A 418 -2.28 22.51 -12.75
C PRO A 418 -1.30 21.66 -13.55
N LYS A 419 0.00 22.01 -13.56
CA LYS A 419 1.04 21.24 -14.26
C LYS A 419 1.33 19.90 -13.59
N ALA A 420 1.11 19.80 -12.28
CA ALA A 420 1.29 18.58 -11.50
C ALA A 420 -0.02 17.78 -11.30
N ALA A 421 -1.18 18.33 -11.70
CA ALA A 421 -2.49 17.77 -11.42
C ALA A 421 -2.77 16.39 -12.06
N LYS A 422 -1.95 15.98 -13.04
CA LYS A 422 -2.01 14.66 -13.66
C LYS A 422 -1.22 13.58 -12.91
N TYR A 423 -0.42 13.98 -11.90
CA TYR A 423 0.40 13.06 -11.11
C TYR A 423 -0.18 12.84 -9.72
N GLY A 424 -0.04 11.63 -9.22
CA GLY A 424 -0.52 11.24 -7.91
C GLY A 424 -2.04 11.08 -7.82
N ALA A 425 -2.52 10.97 -6.58
CA ALA A 425 -3.92 10.72 -6.30
C ALA A 425 -4.78 11.95 -6.62
N SER A 426 -6.01 11.69 -7.06
CA SER A 426 -6.99 12.69 -7.47
C SER A 426 -8.42 12.22 -7.17
N PRO A 427 -9.30 13.11 -6.68
CA PRO A 427 -10.70 12.77 -6.48
C PRO A 427 -11.45 12.56 -7.80
N LYS A 428 -10.89 13.04 -8.93
CA LYS A 428 -11.47 12.86 -10.27
C LYS A 428 -11.36 11.43 -10.79
N LEU A 429 -10.53 10.60 -10.17
CA LEU A 429 -10.28 9.20 -10.55
C LEU A 429 -11.12 8.21 -9.73
N VAL A 430 -12.01 8.71 -8.85
CA VAL A 430 -12.93 7.85 -8.10
C VAL A 430 -14.09 7.44 -9.00
N GLU A 431 -14.20 6.13 -9.25
CA GLU A 431 -15.33 5.49 -9.95
C GLU A 431 -16.61 5.42 -9.10
#